data_AF-A0A2R6H197-F1
#
_entry.id   AF-A0A2R6H197-F1
#
_cell.length_a   1.000
_cell.length_b   1.000
_cell.length_c   1.000
_cell.angle_alpha   90.00
_cell.angle_beta   90.00
_cell.angle_gamma   90.00
#
_symmetry.space_group_name_H-M   'P 1'
#
loop_
_entity.id
_entity.type
_entity.pdbx_description
1 polymer ?
#
loop_
_entity_poly.entity_id
_entity_poly.type
_entity_poly.pdbx_seq_one_letter_code
_entity_poly.pdbx_strand_id
1 'polypeptide(L)'
;MTKSNLQSVVEAEQAELLEGKDGIQKAVITRPHRGQTVALGLLALDEVDAANDWLEALTEEWPIYANSKWDSKYESEPRNPASPGPWGDYLDGLFAALLARQSAEDIASTVYERTTEPFIDRLEKREFAHRIDLARSLSSFVLENGTVETHLQALEQNVAKHGNDWDQARYDAYAQVIRALLADHSSEAEAGIRELLKFHRDHVASARDADAVQRAVALDATVMLALARREGMAITIDHDAIPEVLNDDTHYPVGE
;
A
#
# COMPACT_ATOMS: atom_id res chain seq x y z
N MET A 1 -16.49 -12.60 -9.24
CA MET A 1 -16.85 -11.46 -10.10
C MET A 1 -16.45 -11.82 -11.51
N THR A 2 -17.19 -11.42 -12.55
CA THR A 2 -16.74 -11.66 -13.94
C THR A 2 -15.80 -10.53 -14.39
N LYS A 3 -14.78 -10.86 -15.19
CA LYS A 3 -13.85 -9.87 -15.79
C LYS A 3 -14.60 -8.73 -16.50
N SER A 4 -15.71 -9.06 -17.17
CA SER A 4 -16.59 -8.07 -17.82
C SER A 4 -17.24 -7.07 -16.84
N ASN A 5 -17.61 -7.48 -15.62
CA ASN A 5 -18.18 -6.55 -14.65
C ASN A 5 -17.11 -5.61 -14.08
N LEU A 6 -15.90 -6.13 -13.84
CA LEU A 6 -14.75 -5.32 -13.40
C LEU A 6 -14.40 -4.28 -14.46
N GLN A 7 -14.31 -4.71 -15.72
CA GLN A 7 -14.03 -3.82 -16.86
C GLN A 7 -14.99 -2.64 -16.93
N SER A 8 -16.31 -2.89 -16.88
CA SER A 8 -17.29 -1.79 -16.93
C SER A 8 -17.17 -0.81 -15.76
N VAL A 9 -16.79 -1.29 -14.57
CA VAL A 9 -16.57 -0.41 -13.40
C VAL A 9 -15.34 0.47 -13.62
N VAL A 10 -14.23 -0.12 -14.08
CA VAL A 10 -12.98 0.60 -14.32
C VAL A 10 -13.14 1.62 -15.45
N GLU A 11 -13.79 1.25 -16.55
CA GLU A 11 -14.06 2.14 -17.68
C GLU A 11 -14.94 3.34 -17.28
N ALA A 12 -15.99 3.10 -16.49
CA ALA A 12 -16.86 4.17 -16.02
C ALA A 12 -16.12 5.13 -15.09
N GLU A 13 -15.36 4.60 -14.13
CA GLU A 13 -14.59 5.39 -13.17
C GLU A 13 -13.49 6.21 -13.86
N GLN A 14 -12.81 5.60 -14.84
CA GLN A 14 -11.80 6.26 -15.67
C GLN A 14 -12.41 7.41 -16.47
N ALA A 15 -13.57 7.19 -17.12
CA ALA A 15 -14.25 8.22 -17.89
C ALA A 15 -14.68 9.40 -17.02
N GLU A 16 -15.22 9.15 -15.82
CA GLU A 16 -15.61 10.19 -14.87
C GLU A 16 -14.41 11.00 -14.35
N LEU A 17 -13.28 10.34 -14.08
CA LEU A 17 -12.08 11.02 -13.59
C LEU A 17 -11.44 11.91 -14.67
N LEU A 18 -11.44 11.44 -15.92
CA LEU A 18 -10.87 12.16 -17.06
C LEU A 18 -11.79 13.25 -17.62
N GLU A 19 -13.07 13.29 -17.24
CA GLU A 19 -14.03 14.25 -17.78
C GLU A 19 -13.57 15.70 -17.57
N GLY A 20 -13.33 16.41 -18.68
CA GLY A 20 -12.87 17.80 -18.66
C GLY A 20 -11.46 18.00 -18.10
N LYS A 21 -10.67 16.93 -17.98
CA LYS A 21 -9.28 16.96 -17.51
C LYS A 21 -8.30 16.79 -18.66
N ASP A 22 -7.16 17.45 -18.53
CA ASP A 22 -6.04 17.34 -19.46
C ASP A 22 -5.06 16.28 -18.95
N GLY A 23 -5.46 15.01 -19.05
CA GLY A 23 -4.66 13.85 -18.68
C GLY A 23 -4.84 13.33 -17.24
N ILE A 24 -4.20 12.20 -16.97
CA ILE A 24 -4.31 11.42 -15.72
C ILE A 24 -3.81 12.24 -14.53
N GLN A 25 -2.70 12.96 -14.67
CA GLN A 25 -2.13 13.79 -13.60
C GLN A 25 -3.16 14.80 -13.08
N LYS A 26 -3.95 15.42 -13.97
CA LYS A 26 -5.02 16.35 -13.57
C LYS A 26 -6.26 15.65 -13.02
N ALA A 27 -6.48 14.39 -13.37
CA ALA A 27 -7.61 13.60 -12.93
C ALA A 27 -7.44 13.09 -11.48
N VAL A 28 -6.21 12.77 -11.08
CA VAL A 28 -5.92 12.25 -9.73
C VAL A 28 -5.78 13.35 -8.67
N ILE A 29 -5.51 14.60 -9.06
CA ILE A 29 -5.42 15.74 -8.13
C ILE A 29 -6.64 15.78 -7.20
N THR A 30 -6.40 15.75 -5.90
CA THR A 30 -7.43 15.72 -4.82
C THR A 30 -8.41 14.54 -4.88
N ARG A 31 -8.21 13.59 -5.80
CA ARG A 31 -9.00 12.35 -5.96
C ARG A 31 -8.12 11.09 -6.02
N PRO A 32 -7.02 10.97 -5.27
CA PRO A 32 -6.07 9.88 -5.46
C PRO A 32 -6.67 8.50 -5.12
N HIS A 33 -7.59 8.39 -4.15
CA HIS A 33 -8.29 7.12 -3.87
C HIS A 33 -9.06 6.58 -5.09
N ARG A 34 -9.75 7.45 -5.83
CA ARG A 34 -10.49 7.06 -7.04
C ARG A 34 -9.52 6.64 -8.15
N GLY A 35 -8.41 7.37 -8.31
CA GLY A 35 -7.34 6.98 -9.23
C GLY A 35 -6.73 5.62 -8.88
N GLN A 36 -6.53 5.32 -7.60
CA GLN A 36 -6.00 4.03 -7.13
C GLN A 36 -6.97 2.89 -7.48
N THR A 37 -8.29 3.10 -7.33
CA THR A 37 -9.31 2.14 -7.80
C THR A 37 -9.15 1.83 -9.29
N VAL A 38 -8.96 2.86 -10.14
CA VAL A 38 -8.72 2.65 -11.58
C VAL A 38 -7.43 1.89 -11.83
N ALA A 39 -6.33 2.29 -11.20
CA ALA A 39 -5.01 1.69 -11.40
C ALA A 39 -5.00 0.18 -11.04
N LEU A 40 -5.54 -0.18 -9.87
CA LEU A 40 -5.63 -1.57 -9.43
C LEU A 40 -6.59 -2.39 -10.30
N GLY A 41 -7.69 -1.77 -10.73
CA GLY A 41 -8.61 -2.39 -11.67
C GLY A 41 -7.98 -2.70 -13.03
N LEU A 42 -7.17 -1.78 -13.57
CA LEU A 42 -6.41 -1.98 -14.80
C LEU A 42 -5.37 -3.10 -14.65
N LEU A 43 -4.62 -3.14 -13.53
CA LEU A 43 -3.71 -4.25 -13.23
C LEU A 43 -4.45 -5.60 -13.25
N ALA A 44 -5.59 -5.69 -12.56
CA ALA A 44 -6.40 -6.91 -12.53
C ALA A 44 -7.01 -7.30 -13.89
N LEU A 45 -7.09 -6.35 -14.82
CA LEU A 45 -7.56 -6.59 -16.18
C LEU A 45 -6.44 -6.97 -17.15
N ASP A 46 -5.18 -6.98 -16.70
CA ASP A 46 -3.97 -7.20 -17.51
C ASP A 46 -3.63 -6.00 -18.43
N GLU A 47 -4.11 -4.80 -18.08
CA GLU A 47 -3.84 -3.55 -18.81
C GLU A 47 -2.62 -2.83 -18.20
N VAL A 48 -1.45 -3.48 -18.25
CA VAL A 48 -0.26 -3.11 -17.46
C VAL A 48 0.23 -1.69 -17.73
N ASP A 49 0.39 -1.30 -18.99
CA ASP A 49 0.92 0.02 -19.35
C ASP A 49 -0.03 1.13 -18.89
N ALA A 50 -1.33 0.95 -19.11
CA ALA A 50 -2.34 1.88 -18.62
C ALA A 50 -2.33 1.94 -17.09
N ALA A 51 -2.24 0.78 -16.41
CA ALA A 51 -2.18 0.77 -14.95
C ALA A 51 -0.95 1.51 -14.43
N ASN A 52 0.20 1.34 -15.08
CA ASN A 52 1.44 2.01 -14.77
C ASN A 52 1.32 3.54 -14.89
N ASP A 53 0.73 4.06 -15.96
CA ASP A 53 0.49 5.50 -16.14
C ASP A 53 -0.33 6.10 -14.97
N TRP A 54 -1.32 5.36 -14.48
CA TRP A 54 -2.10 5.76 -13.30
C TRP A 54 -1.30 5.67 -12.01
N LEU A 55 -0.52 4.60 -11.81
CA LEU A 55 0.31 4.42 -10.62
C LEU A 55 1.40 5.49 -10.52
N GLU A 56 2.05 5.85 -11.63
CA GLU A 56 3.05 6.93 -11.68
C GLU A 56 2.43 8.27 -11.27
N ALA A 57 1.29 8.64 -11.85
CA ALA A 57 0.58 9.86 -11.48
C ALA A 57 0.15 9.87 -10.00
N LEU A 58 -0.21 8.70 -9.46
CA LEU A 58 -0.55 8.55 -8.04
C LEU A 58 0.68 8.67 -7.14
N THR A 59 1.83 8.13 -7.55
CA THR A 59 3.09 8.27 -6.82
C THR A 59 3.43 9.75 -6.59
N GLU A 60 3.19 10.60 -7.59
CA GLU A 60 3.42 12.06 -7.47
C GLU A 60 2.36 12.75 -6.59
N GLU A 61 1.09 12.37 -6.69
CA GLU A 61 -0.02 13.05 -6.00
C GLU A 61 -0.18 12.65 -4.53
N TRP A 62 0.06 11.38 -4.17
CA TRP A 62 -0.16 10.89 -2.81
C TRP A 62 0.56 11.69 -1.72
N PRO A 63 1.87 12.03 -1.85
CA PRO A 63 2.55 12.86 -0.88
C PRO A 63 1.93 14.24 -0.74
N ILE A 64 1.48 14.86 -1.84
CA ILE A 64 0.84 16.18 -1.81
C ILE A 64 -0.47 16.11 -1.02
N TYR A 65 -1.29 15.11 -1.33
CA TYR A 65 -2.56 14.88 -0.66
C TYR A 65 -2.40 14.55 0.84
N ALA A 66 -1.44 13.67 1.17
CA ALA A 66 -1.13 13.29 2.54
C ALA A 66 -0.54 14.46 3.34
N ASN A 67 0.36 15.24 2.75
CA ASN A 67 0.95 16.43 3.39
C ASN A 67 -0.10 17.50 3.67
N SER A 68 -1.04 17.75 2.75
CA SER A 68 -2.13 18.70 3.00
C SER A 68 -2.97 18.31 4.23
N LYS A 69 -3.27 17.01 4.38
CA LYS A 69 -3.95 16.50 5.58
C LYS A 69 -3.05 16.58 6.82
N TRP A 70 -1.77 16.25 6.71
CA TRP A 70 -0.79 16.38 7.78
C TRP A 70 -0.75 17.81 8.33
N ASP A 71 -0.56 18.80 7.45
CA ASP A 71 -0.44 20.21 7.82
C ASP A 71 -1.70 20.66 8.56
N SER A 72 -2.88 20.33 8.00
CA SER A 72 -4.17 20.66 8.63
C SER A 72 -4.37 20.04 10.02
N LYS A 73 -3.65 18.97 10.35
CA LYS A 73 -3.83 18.22 11.60
C LYS A 73 -2.76 18.48 12.64
N TYR A 74 -1.54 18.79 12.22
CA TYR A 74 -0.35 18.69 13.08
C TYR A 74 0.56 19.92 13.06
N GLU A 75 0.34 20.89 12.16
CA GLU A 75 1.15 22.11 12.09
C GLU A 75 0.83 23.08 13.25
N SER A 76 -0.42 23.12 13.70
CA SER A 76 -0.88 23.97 14.81
C SER A 76 -1.15 23.20 16.09
N GLU A 77 -0.91 23.85 17.24
CA GLU A 77 -1.27 23.32 18.56
C GLU A 77 -2.71 23.74 18.97
N PRO A 78 -3.47 22.89 19.69
CA PRO A 78 -3.12 21.52 20.04
C PRO A 78 -3.20 20.60 18.82
N ARG A 79 -2.21 19.73 18.67
CA ARG A 79 -2.22 18.71 17.60
C ARG A 79 -3.37 17.73 17.76
N ASN A 80 -3.91 17.25 16.65
CA ASN A 80 -4.91 16.18 16.65
C ASN A 80 -4.34 14.85 17.18
N PRO A 81 -5.19 13.90 17.60
CA PRO A 81 -4.74 12.54 17.90
C PRO A 81 -4.04 11.86 16.72
N ALA A 82 -3.32 10.77 16.99
CA ALA A 82 -2.62 10.02 15.95
C ALA A 82 -3.61 9.38 14.96
N SER A 83 -4.61 8.63 15.42
CA SER A 83 -5.54 7.88 14.56
C SER A 83 -6.12 8.64 13.35
N PRO A 84 -6.58 9.92 13.44
CA PRO A 84 -7.11 10.67 12.29
C PRO A 84 -6.05 11.18 11.30
N GLY A 85 -4.76 10.90 11.48
CA GLY A 85 -3.68 11.34 10.60
C GLY A 85 -3.70 10.71 9.19
N PRO A 86 -2.84 11.19 8.29
CA PRO A 86 -2.80 10.76 6.88
C PRO A 86 -2.01 9.47 6.66
N TRP A 87 -1.90 8.61 7.67
CA TRP A 87 -1.02 7.43 7.63
C TRP A 87 -1.41 6.43 6.54
N GLY A 88 -2.72 6.31 6.27
CA GLY A 88 -3.20 5.51 5.14
C GLY A 88 -2.75 6.09 3.81
N ASP A 89 -2.89 7.41 3.63
CA ASP A 89 -2.51 8.09 2.39
C ASP A 89 -1.00 7.97 2.10
N TYR A 90 -0.16 8.01 3.14
CA TYR A 90 1.28 7.75 3.02
C TYR A 90 1.59 6.31 2.60
N LEU A 91 0.89 5.32 3.16
CA LEU A 91 1.04 3.92 2.73
C LEU A 91 0.56 3.73 1.29
N ASP A 92 -0.57 4.34 0.91
CA ASP A 92 -1.09 4.29 -0.46
C ASP A 92 -0.09 4.88 -1.46
N GLY A 93 0.63 5.93 -1.08
CA GLY A 93 1.75 6.49 -1.87
C GLY A 93 2.91 5.50 -2.05
N LEU A 94 3.34 4.84 -0.97
CA LEU A 94 4.36 3.79 -1.04
C LEU A 94 3.91 2.63 -1.91
N PHE A 95 2.65 2.20 -1.77
CA PHE A 95 2.08 1.10 -2.54
C PHE A 95 2.01 1.44 -4.02
N ALA A 96 1.58 2.66 -4.36
CA ALA A 96 1.58 3.13 -5.74
C ALA A 96 2.99 3.10 -6.34
N ALA A 97 4.00 3.60 -5.61
CA ALA A 97 5.39 3.61 -6.06
C ALA A 97 5.95 2.20 -6.29
N LEU A 98 5.70 1.27 -5.36
CA LEU A 98 6.14 -0.11 -5.47
C LEU A 98 5.47 -0.85 -6.64
N LEU A 99 4.21 -0.53 -6.95
CA LEU A 99 3.50 -1.12 -8.09
C LEU A 99 3.83 -0.44 -9.42
N ALA A 100 4.19 0.85 -9.42
CA ALA A 100 4.56 1.64 -10.60
C ALA A 100 5.90 1.26 -11.22
N ARG A 101 6.58 0.21 -10.72
CA ARG A 101 7.86 -0.28 -11.25
C ARG A 101 8.94 0.81 -11.32
N GLN A 102 8.87 1.78 -10.41
CA GLN A 102 9.82 2.87 -10.29
C GLN A 102 10.43 2.92 -8.89
N SER A 103 11.45 3.78 -8.71
CA SER A 103 12.04 3.98 -7.38
C SER A 103 10.99 4.48 -6.40
N ALA A 104 10.88 3.79 -5.26
CA ALA A 104 10.03 4.20 -4.14
C ALA A 104 10.78 5.06 -3.11
N GLU A 105 12.06 5.38 -3.34
CA GLU A 105 12.94 6.05 -2.35
C GLU A 105 12.46 7.45 -1.97
N ASP A 106 12.05 8.28 -2.95
CA ASP A 106 11.61 9.66 -2.68
C ASP A 106 10.35 9.70 -1.81
N ILE A 107 9.40 8.79 -2.09
CA ILE A 107 8.19 8.61 -1.29
C ILE A 107 8.54 8.05 0.07
N ALA A 108 9.39 7.02 0.13
CA ALA A 108 9.82 6.43 1.37
C ALA A 108 10.52 7.46 2.26
N SER A 109 11.36 8.34 1.71
CA SER A 109 12.00 9.43 2.44
C SER A 109 10.96 10.37 3.04
N THR A 110 9.98 10.80 2.24
CA THR A 110 8.89 11.67 2.71
C THR A 110 8.08 11.00 3.83
N VAL A 111 7.68 9.74 3.64
CA VAL A 111 6.92 8.97 4.62
C VAL A 111 7.73 8.76 5.90
N TYR A 112 9.02 8.42 5.78
CA TYR A 112 9.91 8.22 6.92
C TYR A 112 10.08 9.52 7.71
N GLU A 113 10.39 10.63 7.06
CA GLU A 113 10.52 11.95 7.71
C GLU A 113 9.27 12.29 8.51
N ARG A 114 8.09 12.20 7.87
CA ARG A 114 6.82 12.52 8.51
C ARG A 114 6.49 11.58 9.66
N THR A 115 6.63 10.28 9.45
CA THR A 115 6.26 9.31 10.49
C THR A 115 7.25 9.32 11.66
N THR A 116 8.48 9.79 11.51
CA THR A 116 9.52 9.83 12.57
C THR A 116 9.71 11.18 13.24
N GLU A 117 8.91 12.19 12.87
CA GLU A 117 8.83 13.48 13.56
C GLU A 117 8.72 13.32 15.09
N PRO A 118 9.54 13.99 15.91
CA PRO A 118 9.65 13.71 17.34
C PRO A 118 8.36 13.87 18.15
N PHE A 119 7.38 14.62 17.64
CA PHE A 119 6.10 14.79 18.31
C PHE A 119 5.11 13.64 18.03
N ILE A 120 5.35 12.83 17.00
CA ILE A 120 4.45 11.75 16.58
C ILE A 120 4.28 10.71 17.68
N ASP A 121 5.36 10.35 18.37
CA ASP A 121 5.30 9.41 19.48
C ASP A 121 4.62 9.98 20.73
N ARG A 122 4.36 11.30 20.74
CA ARG A 122 3.64 12.01 21.82
C ARG A 122 2.18 12.30 21.48
N LEU A 123 1.71 11.96 20.28
CA LEU A 123 0.33 12.20 19.90
C LEU A 123 -0.63 11.36 20.76
N GLU A 124 -1.80 11.93 21.04
CA GLU A 124 -2.86 11.20 21.74
C GLU A 124 -3.24 9.93 20.97
N LYS A 125 -3.37 8.80 21.67
CA LYS A 125 -3.75 7.49 21.10
C LYS A 125 -2.79 6.97 20.02
N ARG A 126 -1.50 7.31 20.10
CA ARG A 126 -0.46 6.84 19.17
C ARG A 126 -0.36 5.32 19.10
N GLU A 127 -0.59 4.65 20.22
CA GLU A 127 -0.56 3.18 20.36
C GLU A 127 -1.65 2.47 19.53
N PHE A 128 -2.69 3.18 19.10
CA PHE A 128 -3.76 2.65 18.22
C PHE A 128 -3.53 2.97 16.73
N ALA A 129 -2.52 3.78 16.41
CA ALA A 129 -2.23 4.21 15.04
C ALA A 129 -1.19 3.29 14.37
N HIS A 130 -1.46 2.00 14.30
CA HIS A 130 -0.55 0.95 13.79
C HIS A 130 0.01 1.23 12.39
N ARG A 131 -0.74 1.95 11.54
CA ARG A 131 -0.29 2.38 10.21
C ARG A 131 0.97 3.25 10.24
N ILE A 132 1.22 3.99 11.33
CA ILE A 132 2.46 4.74 11.50
C ILE A 132 3.64 3.77 11.60
N ASP A 133 3.51 2.73 12.41
CA ASP A 133 4.58 1.75 12.59
C ASP A 133 4.82 0.94 11.30
N LEU A 134 3.76 0.53 10.59
CA LEU A 134 3.88 -0.10 9.27
C LEU A 134 4.57 0.83 8.25
N ALA A 135 4.18 2.10 8.19
CA ALA A 135 4.76 3.08 7.28
C ALA A 135 6.25 3.32 7.60
N ARG A 136 6.62 3.38 8.88
CA ARG A 136 8.02 3.44 9.31
C ARG A 136 8.79 2.19 8.87
N SER A 137 8.25 0.99 9.12
CA SER A 137 8.92 -0.26 8.74
C SER A 137 9.16 -0.37 7.24
N LEU A 138 8.14 -0.08 6.42
CA LEU A 138 8.26 -0.15 4.95
C LEU A 138 9.19 0.92 4.39
N SER A 139 9.08 2.17 4.86
CA SER A 139 9.99 3.22 4.40
C SER A 139 11.43 2.94 4.84
N SER A 140 11.66 2.45 6.06
CA SER A 140 12.99 2.02 6.51
C SER A 140 13.55 0.85 5.71
N PHE A 141 12.68 -0.05 5.24
CA PHE A 141 13.08 -1.17 4.38
C PHE A 141 13.55 -0.63 3.02
N VAL A 142 12.72 0.17 2.36
CA VAL A 142 13.04 0.79 1.06
C VAL A 142 14.28 1.69 1.12
N LEU A 143 14.50 2.38 2.24
CA LEU A 143 15.66 3.27 2.43
C LEU A 143 16.90 2.55 2.97
N GLU A 144 16.81 1.25 3.28
CA GLU A 144 17.89 0.44 3.86
C GLU A 144 18.56 1.09 5.11
N ASN A 145 17.80 1.83 5.90
CA ASN A 145 18.37 2.70 6.94
C ASN A 145 18.66 1.99 8.28
N GLY A 146 18.48 0.68 8.34
CA GLY A 146 18.81 -0.16 9.51
C GLY A 146 17.83 -0.10 10.68
N THR A 147 16.67 0.57 10.54
CA THR A 147 15.70 0.74 11.64
C THR A 147 14.46 -0.16 11.54
N VAL A 148 14.37 -0.99 10.48
CA VAL A 148 13.19 -1.82 10.17
C VAL A 148 12.75 -2.67 11.37
N GLU A 149 13.67 -3.42 11.98
CA GLU A 149 13.35 -4.31 13.10
C GLU A 149 12.83 -3.56 14.33
N THR A 150 13.35 -2.35 14.59
CA THR A 150 12.85 -1.51 15.69
C THR A 150 11.40 -1.10 15.45
N HIS A 151 11.06 -0.74 14.22
CA HIS A 151 9.69 -0.35 13.86
C HIS A 151 8.73 -1.54 13.83
N LEU A 152 9.19 -2.72 13.37
CA LEU A 152 8.39 -3.95 13.42
C LEU A 152 8.10 -4.38 14.86
N GLN A 153 9.09 -4.33 15.75
CA GLN A 153 8.86 -4.64 17.17
C GLN A 153 7.84 -3.68 17.80
N ALA A 154 7.91 -2.39 17.46
CA ALA A 154 6.93 -1.42 17.93
C ALA A 154 5.52 -1.71 17.37
N LEU A 155 5.42 -2.05 16.08
CA LEU A 155 4.17 -2.47 15.44
C LEU A 155 3.55 -3.67 16.16
N GLU A 156 4.30 -4.76 16.31
CA GLU A 156 3.84 -6.00 16.94
C GLU A 156 3.47 -5.79 18.40
N GLN A 157 4.26 -5.04 19.17
CA GLN A 157 3.94 -4.73 20.56
C GLN A 157 2.62 -3.94 20.69
N ASN A 158 2.43 -2.95 19.82
CA ASN A 158 1.21 -2.15 19.81
C ASN A 158 0.01 -3.00 19.36
N VAL A 159 0.15 -3.82 18.32
CA VAL A 159 -0.92 -4.70 17.82
C VAL A 159 -1.29 -5.77 18.85
N ALA A 160 -0.31 -6.42 19.49
CA ALA A 160 -0.57 -7.43 20.51
C ALA A 160 -1.30 -6.86 21.74
N LYS A 161 -1.04 -5.60 22.09
CA LYS A 161 -1.60 -4.95 23.28
C LYS A 161 -2.91 -4.18 23.01
N HIS A 162 -3.06 -3.62 21.82
CA HIS A 162 -4.11 -2.64 21.50
C HIS A 162 -4.90 -2.96 20.23
N GLY A 163 -4.40 -3.87 19.38
CA GLY A 163 -5.05 -4.27 18.14
C GLY A 163 -6.20 -5.25 18.37
N ASN A 164 -7.12 -5.28 17.40
CA ASN A 164 -8.14 -6.33 17.30
C ASN A 164 -7.67 -7.49 16.40
N ASP A 165 -8.52 -8.51 16.22
CA ASP A 165 -8.21 -9.67 15.38
C ASP A 165 -7.84 -9.30 13.93
N TRP A 166 -8.41 -8.22 13.38
CA TRP A 166 -8.10 -7.75 12.03
C TRP A 166 -6.72 -7.08 11.98
N ASP A 167 -6.39 -6.30 13.01
CA ASP A 167 -5.06 -5.68 13.14
C ASP A 167 -3.99 -6.77 13.26
N GLN A 168 -4.21 -7.78 14.11
CA GLN A 168 -3.30 -8.93 14.26
C GLN A 168 -3.10 -9.66 12.93
N ALA A 169 -4.20 -10.09 12.29
CA ALA A 169 -4.13 -10.81 11.01
C ALA A 169 -3.38 -10.03 9.92
N ARG A 170 -3.57 -8.71 9.86
CA ARG A 170 -2.92 -7.87 8.83
C ARG A 170 -1.45 -7.59 9.16
N TYR A 171 -1.17 -7.07 10.35
CA TYR A 171 0.14 -6.52 10.67
C TYR A 171 1.17 -7.61 11.01
N ASP A 172 0.76 -8.75 11.58
CA ASP A 172 1.67 -9.88 11.79
C ASP A 172 2.13 -10.46 10.46
N ALA A 173 1.22 -10.53 9.47
CA ALA A 173 1.55 -10.96 8.11
C ALA A 173 2.54 -10.00 7.43
N TYR A 174 2.34 -8.67 7.56
CA TYR A 174 3.31 -7.68 7.11
C TYR A 174 4.68 -7.87 7.77
N ALA A 175 4.72 -8.01 9.09
CA ALA A 175 5.97 -8.19 9.83
C ALA A 175 6.70 -9.47 9.40
N GLN A 176 5.96 -10.56 9.17
CA GLN A 176 6.50 -11.81 8.64
C GLN A 176 7.13 -11.60 7.26
N VAL A 177 6.42 -10.97 6.31
CA VAL A 177 6.99 -10.74 4.96
C VAL A 177 8.25 -9.88 5.07
N ILE A 178 8.20 -8.73 5.75
CA ILE A 178 9.32 -7.80 5.79
C ILE A 178 10.56 -8.45 6.44
N ARG A 179 10.40 -9.25 7.50
CA ARG A 179 11.53 -9.99 8.09
C ARG A 179 12.07 -11.08 7.16
N ALA A 180 11.19 -11.79 6.46
CA ALA A 180 11.61 -12.79 5.50
C ALA A 180 12.38 -12.16 4.33
N LEU A 181 11.98 -10.97 3.88
CA LEU A 181 12.74 -10.19 2.89
C LEU A 181 14.14 -9.86 3.41
N LEU A 182 14.26 -9.31 4.62
CA LEU A 182 15.56 -9.00 5.25
C LEU A 182 16.45 -10.23 5.45
N ALA A 183 15.84 -11.42 5.65
CA ALA A 183 16.54 -12.67 5.88
C ALA A 183 16.84 -13.46 4.59
N ASP A 184 16.41 -12.97 3.42
CA ASP A 184 16.44 -13.69 2.15
C ASP A 184 15.74 -15.07 2.21
N HIS A 185 14.58 -15.13 2.87
CA HIS A 185 13.81 -16.35 3.11
C HIS A 185 12.53 -16.41 2.26
N SER A 186 12.64 -16.78 0.99
CA SER A 186 11.51 -16.71 0.04
C SER A 186 10.27 -17.51 0.49
N SER A 187 10.42 -18.68 1.11
CA SER A 187 9.28 -19.47 1.60
C SER A 187 8.53 -18.81 2.76
N GLU A 188 9.23 -18.07 3.61
CA GLU A 188 8.61 -17.34 4.72
C GLU A 188 7.92 -16.06 4.22
N ALA A 189 8.51 -15.40 3.21
CA ALA A 189 7.90 -14.26 2.53
C ALA A 189 6.61 -14.69 1.81
N GLU A 190 6.65 -15.81 1.08
CA GLU A 190 5.47 -16.38 0.43
C GLU A 190 4.37 -16.70 1.46
N ALA A 191 4.72 -17.31 2.59
CA ALA A 191 3.76 -17.61 3.65
C ALA A 191 3.10 -16.34 4.22
N GLY A 192 3.87 -15.26 4.43
CA GLY A 192 3.31 -13.98 4.88
C GLY A 192 2.39 -13.35 3.83
N ILE A 193 2.75 -13.41 2.54
CA ILE A 193 1.89 -12.94 1.43
C ILE A 193 0.57 -13.74 1.40
N ARG A 194 0.62 -15.05 1.65
CA ARG A 194 -0.58 -15.90 1.74
C ARG A 194 -1.46 -15.55 2.95
N GLU A 195 -0.89 -15.16 4.08
CA GLU A 195 -1.69 -14.65 5.20
C GLU A 195 -2.31 -13.28 4.89
N LEU A 196 -1.65 -12.40 4.14
CA LEU A 196 -2.26 -11.16 3.62
C LEU A 196 -3.43 -11.45 2.66
N LEU A 197 -3.31 -12.48 1.82
CA LEU A 197 -4.42 -12.94 0.97
C LEU A 197 -5.61 -13.47 1.78
N LYS A 198 -5.33 -14.20 2.85
CA LYS A 198 -6.36 -14.69 3.77
C LYS A 198 -7.03 -13.53 4.51
N PHE A 199 -6.26 -12.55 4.98
CA PHE A 199 -6.79 -11.30 5.54
C PHE A 199 -7.72 -10.61 4.55
N HIS A 200 -7.29 -10.45 3.29
CA HIS A 200 -8.12 -9.87 2.24
C HIS A 200 -9.44 -10.60 2.06
N ARG A 201 -9.39 -11.93 1.91
CA ARG A 201 -10.58 -12.78 1.76
C ARG A 201 -11.54 -12.61 2.94
N ASP A 202 -11.02 -12.64 4.15
CA ASP A 202 -11.82 -12.72 5.37
C ASP A 202 -12.38 -11.35 5.80
N HIS A 203 -11.70 -10.25 5.46
CA HIS A 203 -12.02 -8.91 5.98
C HIS A 203 -12.29 -7.84 4.92
N VAL A 204 -11.65 -7.91 3.74
CA VAL A 204 -11.80 -6.88 2.70
C VAL A 204 -12.80 -7.34 1.65
N ALA A 205 -12.52 -8.43 0.94
CA ALA A 205 -13.39 -8.93 -0.12
C ALA A 205 -14.75 -9.44 0.41
N SER A 206 -14.83 -9.86 1.66
CA SER A 206 -16.08 -10.28 2.33
C SER A 206 -16.93 -9.09 2.82
N ALA A 207 -16.35 -7.88 2.91
CA ALA A 207 -17.06 -6.72 3.44
C ALA A 207 -18.31 -6.40 2.60
N ARG A 208 -19.36 -5.95 3.28
CA ARG A 208 -20.66 -5.69 2.65
C ARG A 208 -20.57 -4.60 1.59
N ASP A 209 -19.75 -3.60 1.85
CA ASP A 209 -19.55 -2.39 1.06
C ASP A 209 -18.30 -2.43 0.19
N ALA A 210 -17.55 -3.54 0.18
CA ALA A 210 -16.40 -3.68 -0.71
C ALA A 210 -16.82 -3.51 -2.18
N ASP A 211 -16.13 -2.61 -2.87
CA ASP A 211 -16.35 -2.35 -4.28
C ASP A 211 -15.79 -3.48 -5.17
N ALA A 212 -15.95 -3.33 -6.48
CA ALA A 212 -15.56 -4.36 -7.42
C ALA A 212 -14.05 -4.64 -7.44
N VAL A 213 -13.25 -3.58 -7.37
CA VAL A 213 -11.79 -3.64 -7.40
C VAL A 213 -11.28 -4.16 -6.06
N GLN A 214 -11.84 -3.71 -4.94
CA GLN A 214 -11.54 -4.22 -3.59
C GLN A 214 -11.87 -5.70 -3.41
N ARG A 215 -12.77 -6.27 -4.21
CA ARG A 215 -12.99 -7.73 -4.21
C ARG A 215 -12.01 -8.45 -5.12
N ALA A 216 -11.62 -7.80 -6.21
CA ALA A 216 -10.76 -8.38 -7.24
C ALA A 216 -9.27 -8.33 -6.89
N VAL A 217 -8.80 -7.35 -6.11
CA VAL A 217 -7.37 -7.15 -5.85
C VAL A 217 -7.08 -7.12 -4.35
N ALA A 218 -6.26 -8.05 -3.91
CA ALA A 218 -5.69 -8.04 -2.57
C ALA A 218 -4.50 -7.08 -2.51
N LEU A 219 -4.76 -5.79 -2.34
CA LEU A 219 -3.75 -4.72 -2.43
C LEU A 219 -2.51 -5.02 -1.57
N ASP A 220 -2.70 -5.34 -0.28
CA ASP A 220 -1.60 -5.63 0.65
C ASP A 220 -0.70 -6.76 0.14
N ALA A 221 -1.30 -7.88 -0.27
CA ALA A 221 -0.57 -9.03 -0.79
C ALA A 221 0.10 -8.74 -2.15
N THR A 222 -0.57 -7.97 -3.01
CA THR A 222 -0.08 -7.59 -4.34
C THR A 222 1.18 -6.72 -4.23
N VAL A 223 1.17 -5.73 -3.34
CA VAL A 223 2.32 -4.86 -3.10
C VAL A 223 3.48 -5.64 -2.50
N MET A 224 3.21 -6.51 -1.52
CA MET A 224 4.27 -7.30 -0.89
C MET A 224 4.87 -8.33 -1.85
N LEU A 225 4.11 -8.86 -2.80
CA LEU A 225 4.64 -9.68 -3.89
C LEU A 225 5.52 -8.86 -4.84
N ALA A 226 5.07 -7.68 -5.25
CA ALA A 226 5.87 -6.78 -6.08
C ALA A 226 7.20 -6.43 -5.41
N LEU A 227 7.16 -6.09 -4.12
CA LEU A 227 8.35 -5.82 -3.32
C LEU A 227 9.27 -7.05 -3.25
N ALA A 228 8.73 -8.24 -2.92
CA ALA A 228 9.55 -9.44 -2.83
C ALA A 228 10.29 -9.77 -4.13
N ARG A 229 9.60 -9.61 -5.27
CA ARG A 229 10.20 -9.81 -6.59
C ARG A 229 11.27 -8.78 -6.91
N ARG A 230 11.02 -7.51 -6.61
CA ARG A 230 12.03 -6.44 -6.70
C ARG A 230 13.29 -6.78 -5.90
N GLU A 231 13.14 -7.32 -4.69
CA GLU A 231 14.23 -7.77 -3.82
C GLU A 231 14.92 -9.08 -4.29
N GLY A 232 14.63 -9.55 -5.51
CA GLY A 232 15.28 -10.73 -6.07
C GLY A 232 14.66 -12.07 -5.66
N MET A 233 13.51 -12.07 -4.96
CA MET A 233 12.83 -13.32 -4.62
C MET A 233 11.92 -13.77 -5.76
N ALA A 234 12.25 -14.93 -6.35
CA ALA A 234 11.46 -15.56 -7.40
C ALA A 234 10.18 -16.23 -6.86
N ILE A 235 9.30 -15.43 -6.25
CA ILE A 235 8.01 -15.87 -5.72
C ILE A 235 6.94 -15.70 -6.80
N THR A 236 6.08 -16.72 -6.92
CA THR A 236 4.87 -16.69 -7.75
C THR A 236 3.66 -17.10 -6.92
N ILE A 237 2.57 -16.34 -7.00
CA ILE A 237 1.33 -16.61 -6.29
C ILE A 237 0.20 -16.81 -7.30
N ASP A 238 -0.23 -18.06 -7.47
CA ASP A 238 -1.42 -18.41 -8.24
C ASP A 238 -2.67 -18.21 -7.37
N HIS A 239 -3.33 -17.05 -7.53
CA HIS A 239 -4.53 -16.70 -6.79
C HIS A 239 -5.34 -15.61 -7.52
N ASP A 240 -6.65 -15.80 -7.69
CA ASP A 240 -7.56 -14.89 -8.42
C ASP A 240 -7.52 -13.42 -7.96
N ALA A 241 -7.10 -13.17 -6.72
CA ALA A 241 -7.01 -11.83 -6.14
C ALA A 241 -5.64 -11.14 -6.32
N ILE A 242 -4.69 -11.82 -6.95
CA ILE A 242 -3.39 -11.27 -7.38
C ILE A 242 -3.49 -11.08 -8.89
N PRO A 243 -3.25 -9.87 -9.42
CA PRO A 243 -3.18 -9.68 -10.87
C PRO A 243 -2.09 -10.57 -11.48
N GLU A 244 -2.43 -11.33 -12.53
CA GLU A 244 -1.54 -12.36 -13.12
C GLU A 244 -0.19 -11.78 -13.53
N VAL A 245 -0.17 -10.51 -13.96
CA VAL A 245 1.01 -9.75 -14.36
C VAL A 245 2.09 -9.65 -13.30
N LEU A 246 1.74 -9.74 -12.00
CA LEU A 246 2.72 -9.75 -10.92
C LEU A 246 3.57 -11.03 -10.91
N ASN A 247 3.12 -12.10 -11.58
CA ASN A 247 3.89 -13.33 -11.74
C ASN A 247 4.70 -13.37 -13.04
N ASP A 248 4.59 -12.34 -13.89
CA ASP A 248 5.30 -12.24 -15.18
C ASP A 248 6.60 -11.44 -15.04
N ASP A 249 7.73 -12.09 -15.31
CA ASP A 249 9.06 -11.46 -15.29
C ASP A 249 9.20 -10.33 -16.32
N THR A 250 8.36 -10.28 -17.36
CA THR A 250 8.33 -9.21 -18.36
C THR A 250 7.85 -7.89 -17.78
N HIS A 251 6.91 -7.96 -16.84
CA HIS A 251 6.25 -6.79 -16.28
C HIS A 251 6.74 -6.49 -14.86
N TYR A 252 6.97 -7.51 -14.04
CA TYR A 252 7.50 -7.41 -12.68
C TYR A 252 8.70 -8.35 -12.54
N PRO A 253 9.89 -7.97 -13.05
CA PRO A 253 11.10 -8.80 -13.02
C PRO A 253 11.58 -9.11 -11.60
N VAL A 254 12.38 -10.19 -11.50
CA VAL A 254 13.00 -10.61 -10.24
C VAL A 254 14.40 -10.02 -10.14
N GLY A 255 14.60 -9.09 -9.19
CA GLY A 255 15.87 -8.42 -8.95
C GLY A 255 16.19 -7.35 -10.00
N GLU A 256 15.79 -6.10 -9.70
CA GLU A 256 16.14 -4.88 -10.46
C GLU A 256 16.57 -3.75 -9.53
#